data_AF-A0A1X1FHX4-F1
#
_entry.id   AF-A0A1X1FHX4-F1
#
_cell.length_a   1.000
_cell.length_b   1.000
_cell.length_c   1.000
_cell.angle_alpha   90.00
_cell.angle_beta   90.00
_cell.angle_gamma   90.00
#
_symmetry.space_group_name_H-M   'P 1'
#
loop_
_entity.id
_entity.type
_entity.pdbx_description
1 polymer ?
#
loop_
_entity_poly.entity_id
_entity_poly.type
_entity_poly.pdbx_seq_one_letter_code
_entity_poly.pdbx_strand_id
1 'polypeptide(L)'
;MSEEKTKSCVMCGKTIPAYSNFCPYCGAKQPWLDEDEVNNQDVKRILKWYQKPVGKFISLVVAGLVIYFVGSLFTLQDGPGHKTVARELNQYLFNAQDKTPYGKKPSVKADKKKGVTIKISSDSKAVKDLKAGKPAKWDYLVNRSRDRSKAFHKVYANPEYAKFKVVDKHDKKKVLLKIDSGTVKYNIADKYKK
;
A
#
# COMPACT_ATOMS: atom_id res chain seq x y z
N MET A 1 -57.89 -15.85 -1.55
CA MET A 1 -56.77 -15.01 -1.08
C MET A 1 -55.50 -15.65 -1.60
N SER A 2 -54.78 -15.00 -2.51
CA SER A 2 -53.59 -15.56 -3.13
C SER A 2 -52.42 -15.52 -2.16
N GLU A 3 -51.79 -16.67 -1.88
CA GLU A 3 -50.57 -16.73 -1.07
C GLU A 3 -49.45 -15.92 -1.74
N GLU A 4 -48.99 -14.85 -1.08
CA GLU A 4 -47.87 -14.06 -1.59
C GLU A 4 -46.57 -14.87 -1.50
N LYS A 5 -45.99 -15.19 -2.66
CA LYS A 5 -44.71 -15.91 -2.75
C LYS A 5 -43.61 -15.11 -2.03
N THR A 6 -42.83 -15.78 -1.18
CA THR A 6 -41.67 -15.21 -0.46
C THR A 6 -40.34 -15.85 -0.89
N LYS A 7 -39.24 -15.11 -0.79
CA LYS A 7 -37.86 -15.58 -0.99
C LYS A 7 -36.96 -15.21 0.19
N SER A 8 -35.83 -15.90 0.36
CA SER A 8 -34.83 -15.56 1.39
C SER A 8 -33.75 -14.64 0.80
N CYS A 9 -33.32 -13.63 1.57
CA CYS A 9 -32.27 -12.71 1.16
C CYS A 9 -30.91 -13.42 1.06
N VAL A 10 -30.23 -13.33 -0.08
CA VAL A 10 -28.91 -13.96 -0.32
C VAL A 10 -27.79 -13.43 0.58
N MET A 11 -27.96 -12.26 1.20
CA MET A 11 -26.96 -11.64 2.08
C MET A 11 -27.25 -11.84 3.57
N CYS A 12 -28.51 -11.68 4.01
CA CYS A 12 -28.86 -11.68 5.44
C CYS A 12 -29.80 -12.82 5.87
N GLY A 13 -30.25 -13.66 4.93
CA GLY A 13 -31.07 -14.85 5.20
C GLY A 13 -32.51 -14.58 5.66
N LYS A 14 -32.93 -13.31 5.78
CA LYS A 14 -34.30 -12.95 6.16
C LYS A 14 -35.28 -13.19 5.00
N THR A 15 -36.48 -13.65 5.34
CA THR A 15 -37.59 -13.83 4.38
C THR A 15 -38.13 -12.48 3.93
N ILE A 16 -38.29 -12.32 2.62
CA ILE A 16 -38.75 -11.11 1.94
C ILE A 16 -39.75 -11.49 0.84
N PRO A 17 -40.59 -10.57 0.35
CA PRO A 17 -41.49 -10.87 -0.77
C PRO A 17 -40.71 -11.22 -2.06
N ALA A 18 -41.20 -12.19 -2.84
CA ALA A 18 -40.50 -12.69 -4.02
C ALA A 18 -40.22 -11.61 -5.08
N TYR A 19 -41.13 -10.64 -5.22
CA TYR A 19 -41.03 -9.51 -6.15
C TYR A 19 -40.04 -8.41 -5.69
N SER A 20 -39.51 -8.48 -4.46
CA SER A 20 -38.63 -7.43 -3.94
C SER A 20 -37.25 -7.45 -4.62
N ASN A 21 -36.91 -6.33 -5.27
CA ASN A 21 -35.62 -6.11 -5.93
C ASN A 21 -34.48 -5.82 -4.95
N PHE A 22 -34.80 -5.38 -3.74
CA PHE A 22 -33.85 -5.06 -2.68
C PHE A 22 -34.36 -5.60 -1.35
N CYS A 23 -33.44 -6.07 -0.50
CA CYS A 23 -33.80 -6.50 0.84
C CYS A 23 -34.11 -5.29 1.72
N PRO A 24 -35.30 -5.19 2.35
CA PRO A 24 -35.65 -4.06 3.22
C PRO A 24 -34.81 -4.03 4.50
N TYR A 25 -34.21 -5.16 4.88
CA TYR A 25 -33.44 -5.28 6.13
C TYR A 25 -31.96 -4.96 5.96
N CYS A 26 -31.37 -5.22 4.79
CA CYS A 26 -29.92 -5.06 4.59
C CYS A 26 -29.55 -4.27 3.32
N GLY A 27 -30.52 -3.82 2.53
CA GLY A 27 -30.31 -3.00 1.32
C GLY A 27 -29.70 -3.73 0.13
N ALA A 28 -29.38 -5.02 0.25
CA ALA A 28 -28.75 -5.78 -0.83
C ALA A 28 -29.71 -5.99 -2.00
N LYS A 29 -29.24 -5.75 -3.23
CA LYS A 29 -29.96 -6.09 -4.47
C LYS A 29 -30.20 -7.60 -4.52
N GLN A 30 -31.42 -8.00 -4.80
CA GLN A 30 -31.83 -9.39 -4.89
C GLN A 30 -31.88 -9.82 -6.36
N PRO A 31 -31.41 -11.02 -6.70
CA PRO A 31 -31.65 -11.58 -8.02
C PRO A 31 -33.16 -11.77 -8.22
N TRP A 32 -33.61 -11.58 -9.47
CA TRP A 32 -34.93 -12.02 -9.89
C TRP A 32 -34.90 -13.55 -9.88
N LEU A 33 -35.81 -14.16 -9.13
CA LEU A 33 -36.01 -15.60 -9.23
C LEU A 33 -36.93 -15.81 -10.43
N ASP A 34 -36.35 -15.87 -11.62
CA ASP A 34 -37.02 -16.57 -12.71
C ASP A 34 -36.98 -18.05 -12.34
N GLU A 35 -38.13 -18.74 -12.37
CA GLU A 35 -38.27 -20.15 -11.96
C GLU A 35 -37.41 -21.11 -12.82
N ASP A 36 -36.68 -20.59 -13.82
CA ASP A 36 -35.98 -21.34 -14.85
C ASP A 36 -34.49 -21.62 -14.58
N GLU A 37 -33.81 -20.92 -13.66
CA GLU A 37 -32.38 -21.20 -13.38
C GLU A 37 -32.16 -22.51 -12.60
N VAL A 38 -33.16 -22.96 -11.83
CA VAL A 38 -33.08 -24.20 -11.03
C VAL A 38 -33.21 -25.46 -11.90
N ASN A 39 -33.69 -25.32 -13.15
CA ASN A 39 -33.87 -26.45 -14.07
C ASN A 39 -32.83 -26.54 -15.19
N ASN A 40 -31.68 -25.88 -15.04
CA ASN A 40 -30.57 -26.12 -15.94
C ASN A 40 -29.94 -27.50 -15.64
N GLN A 41 -30.04 -28.44 -16.59
CA GLN A 41 -29.54 -29.82 -16.44
C GLN A 41 -28.05 -29.86 -16.08
N ASP A 42 -27.28 -28.86 -16.49
CA ASP A 42 -25.85 -28.77 -16.22
C ASP A 42 -25.56 -28.50 -14.75
N VAL A 43 -26.35 -27.63 -14.10
CA VAL A 43 -26.21 -27.30 -12.67
C VAL A 43 -26.55 -28.52 -11.80
N LYS A 44 -27.62 -29.26 -12.15
CA LYS A 44 -27.98 -30.52 -11.47
C LYS A 44 -26.88 -31.57 -11.59
N ARG A 45 -26.20 -31.65 -12.75
CA ARG A 45 -25.09 -32.58 -12.99
C ARG A 45 -23.87 -32.23 -12.14
N ILE A 46 -23.53 -30.94 -12.04
CA ILE A 46 -22.41 -30.45 -11.22
C ILE A 46 -22.67 -30.68 -9.73
N LEU A 47 -23.89 -30.39 -9.24
CA LEU A 47 -24.28 -30.61 -7.84
C LEU A 47 -24.24 -32.09 -7.45
N LYS A 48 -24.75 -32.99 -8.30
CA LYS A 48 -24.66 -34.45 -8.08
C LYS A 48 -23.21 -34.94 -8.06
N TRP A 49 -22.34 -34.35 -8.88
CA TRP A 49 -20.92 -34.70 -8.90
C TRP A 49 -20.20 -34.20 -7.65
N TYR A 50 -20.49 -32.98 -7.19
CA TYR A 50 -19.94 -32.38 -5.97
C TYR A 50 -20.34 -33.12 -4.69
N GLN A 51 -21.55 -33.71 -4.65
CA GLN A 51 -22.01 -34.53 -3.53
C GLN A 51 -21.20 -35.83 -3.36
N LYS A 52 -20.51 -36.32 -4.40
CA LYS A 52 -19.63 -37.49 -4.27
C LYS A 52 -18.34 -37.11 -3.54
N PRO A 53 -17.79 -37.98 -2.68
CA PRO A 53 -16.57 -37.69 -1.91
C PRO A 53 -15.39 -37.30 -2.81
N VAL A 54 -15.28 -37.94 -3.98
CA VAL A 54 -14.26 -37.65 -4.99
C VAL A 54 -14.45 -36.26 -5.62
N GLY A 55 -15.68 -35.87 -5.95
CA GLY A 55 -15.97 -34.56 -6.53
C GLY A 55 -15.71 -33.42 -5.54
N LYS A 56 -16.07 -33.61 -4.27
CA LYS A 56 -15.72 -32.68 -3.19
C LYS A 56 -14.21 -32.53 -3.03
N PHE A 57 -13.45 -33.62 -3.03
CA PHE A 57 -11.99 -33.56 -2.92
C PHE A 57 -11.36 -32.82 -4.11
N ILE A 58 -11.74 -33.15 -5.34
CA ILE A 58 -11.22 -32.49 -6.55
C ILE A 58 -11.53 -30.99 -6.52
N SER A 59 -12.75 -30.60 -6.13
CA SER A 59 -13.12 -29.18 -6.03
C SER A 59 -12.26 -28.40 -5.03
N LEU A 60 -11.91 -29.00 -3.88
CA LEU A 60 -11.05 -28.39 -2.87
C LEU A 60 -9.61 -28.28 -3.36
N VAL A 61 -9.10 -29.29 -4.05
CA VAL A 61 -7.77 -29.25 -4.67
C VAL A 61 -7.69 -28.14 -5.72
N VAL A 62 -8.70 -28.03 -6.59
CA VAL A 62 -8.75 -26.97 -7.61
C VAL A 62 -8.83 -25.59 -6.96
N ALA A 63 -9.66 -25.40 -5.94
CA ALA A 63 -9.73 -24.15 -5.19
C ALA A 63 -8.38 -23.80 -4.54
N GLY A 64 -7.71 -24.77 -3.92
CA GLY A 64 -6.38 -24.63 -3.34
C GLY A 64 -5.33 -24.26 -4.40
N LEU A 65 -5.37 -24.87 -5.58
CA LEU A 65 -4.48 -24.55 -6.69
C LEU A 65 -4.71 -23.16 -7.25
N VAL A 66 -5.96 -22.69 -7.35
CA VAL A 66 -6.28 -21.31 -7.76
C VAL A 66 -5.75 -20.32 -6.73
N ILE A 67 -5.96 -20.57 -5.44
CA ILE A 67 -5.42 -19.72 -4.35
C ILE A 67 -3.89 -19.71 -4.40
N TYR A 68 -3.25 -20.86 -4.57
CA TYR A 68 -1.79 -20.98 -4.68
C TYR A 68 -1.28 -20.25 -5.92
N PHE A 69 -1.92 -20.43 -7.08
CA PHE A 69 -1.53 -19.80 -8.35
C PHE A 69 -1.68 -18.29 -8.28
N VAL A 70 -2.84 -17.78 -7.83
CA VAL A 70 -3.05 -16.34 -7.62
C VAL A 70 -2.07 -15.80 -6.57
N GLY A 71 -1.87 -16.50 -5.46
CA GLY A 71 -0.87 -16.14 -4.44
C GLY A 71 0.57 -16.12 -4.97
N SER A 72 0.91 -17.01 -5.90
CA SER A 72 2.23 -17.05 -6.56
C SER A 72 2.44 -15.94 -7.58
N LEU A 73 1.38 -15.47 -8.22
CA LEU A 73 1.41 -14.33 -9.16
C LEU A 73 1.60 -12.99 -8.42
N PHE A 74 1.17 -12.89 -7.16
CA PHE A 74 1.44 -11.74 -6.31
C PHE A 74 2.63 -12.02 -5.41
N THR A 75 3.83 -11.61 -5.83
CA THR A 75 4.96 -11.45 -4.91
C THR A 75 4.68 -10.30 -3.94
N LEU A 76 3.87 -10.55 -2.90
CA LEU A 76 3.63 -9.66 -1.76
C LEU A 76 4.93 -9.14 -1.11
N GLN A 77 6.05 -9.80 -1.40
CA GLN A 77 7.36 -9.54 -0.85
C GLN A 77 8.07 -8.31 -1.46
N ASP A 78 7.68 -7.84 -2.65
CA ASP A 78 8.41 -6.76 -3.36
C ASP A 78 7.91 -5.33 -3.04
N GLY A 79 6.77 -5.19 -2.36
CA GLY A 79 6.16 -3.89 -2.04
C GLY A 79 5.84 -3.05 -3.29
N PRO A 80 5.30 -1.82 -3.14
CA PRO A 80 5.12 -0.91 -4.27
C PRO A 80 6.45 -0.67 -5.00
N GLY A 81 6.41 -0.63 -6.33
CA GLY A 81 7.60 -0.41 -7.15
C GLY A 81 8.37 0.84 -6.72
N HIS A 82 9.70 0.80 -6.82
CA HIS A 82 10.61 1.87 -6.38
C HIS A 82 10.25 3.27 -6.90
N LYS A 83 9.65 3.39 -8.10
CA LYS A 83 9.13 4.68 -8.62
C LYS A 83 7.98 5.24 -7.78
N THR A 84 7.05 4.38 -7.36
CA THR A 84 5.91 4.74 -6.49
C THR A 84 6.41 5.18 -5.12
N VAL A 85 7.34 4.42 -4.52
CA VAL A 85 7.99 4.77 -3.26
C VAL A 85 8.67 6.14 -3.33
N ALA A 86 9.42 6.40 -4.41
CA ALA A 86 10.07 7.69 -4.63
C ALA A 86 9.06 8.84 -4.74
N ARG A 87 7.96 8.65 -5.46
CA ARG A 87 6.89 9.65 -5.62
C ARG A 87 6.21 9.97 -4.30
N GLU A 88 5.80 8.94 -3.55
CA GLU A 88 5.16 9.10 -2.24
C GLU A 88 6.09 9.80 -1.24
N LEU A 89 7.37 9.42 -1.19
CA LEU A 89 8.34 10.07 -0.32
C LEU A 89 8.56 11.53 -0.71
N ASN A 90 8.58 11.84 -2.00
CA ASN A 90 8.71 13.22 -2.47
C ASN A 90 7.50 14.06 -2.03
N GLN A 91 6.29 13.50 -2.11
CA GLN A 91 5.07 14.14 -1.63
C GLN A 91 5.08 14.28 -0.10
N TYR A 92 5.48 13.24 0.64
CA TYR A 92 5.54 13.26 2.10
C TYR A 92 6.56 14.27 2.65
N LEU A 93 7.74 14.36 2.04
CA LEU A 93 8.82 15.23 2.52
C LEU A 93 8.67 16.68 2.04
N PHE A 94 8.18 16.88 0.83
CA PHE A 94 8.24 18.18 0.15
C PHE A 94 6.88 18.68 -0.34
N ASN A 95 5.80 17.95 -0.08
CA ASN A 95 4.45 18.25 -0.56
C ASN A 95 4.38 18.48 -2.08
N ALA A 96 5.28 17.82 -2.83
CA ALA A 96 5.45 17.99 -4.27
C ALA A 96 5.69 19.44 -4.75
N GLN A 97 6.15 20.33 -3.87
CA GLN A 97 6.37 21.73 -4.20
C GLN A 97 7.68 21.96 -4.96
N ASP A 98 7.63 22.83 -5.96
CA ASP A 98 8.79 23.23 -6.76
C ASP A 98 9.76 24.15 -5.99
N LYS A 99 9.24 24.93 -5.03
CA LYS A 99 10.04 25.82 -4.17
C LYS A 99 9.84 25.40 -2.73
N THR A 100 10.88 24.83 -2.14
CA THR A 100 10.84 24.40 -0.73
C THR A 100 11.95 25.10 0.06
N PRO A 101 11.88 25.08 1.40
CA PRO A 101 13.00 25.48 2.24
C PRO A 101 14.29 24.69 1.96
N TYR A 102 14.21 23.55 1.29
CA TYR A 102 15.31 22.65 0.93
C TYR A 102 15.83 22.85 -0.50
N GLY A 103 15.35 23.87 -1.20
CA GLY A 103 15.80 24.28 -2.53
C GLY A 103 14.73 24.15 -3.61
N LYS A 104 15.11 24.48 -4.85
CA LYS A 104 14.25 24.37 -6.03
C LYS A 104 14.21 22.92 -6.53
N LYS A 105 13.02 22.34 -6.65
CA LYS A 105 12.74 20.98 -7.11
C LYS A 105 13.59 19.94 -6.36
N PRO A 106 13.39 19.77 -5.05
CA PRO A 106 13.97 18.63 -4.35
C PRO A 106 13.46 17.33 -4.98
N SER A 107 14.25 16.27 -4.92
CA SER A 107 13.86 14.99 -5.56
C SER A 107 14.25 13.81 -4.71
N VAL A 108 13.42 12.78 -4.72
CA VAL A 108 13.68 11.51 -4.05
C VAL A 108 13.86 10.43 -5.11
N LYS A 109 14.84 9.56 -4.92
CA LYS A 109 15.04 8.34 -5.71
C LYS A 109 15.08 7.16 -4.77
N ALA A 110 14.35 6.09 -5.08
CA ALA A 110 14.46 4.81 -4.38
C ALA A 110 15.08 3.77 -5.31
N ASP A 111 15.98 2.96 -4.78
CA ASP A 111 16.72 1.93 -5.48
C ASP A 111 16.76 0.66 -4.62
N LYS A 112 16.53 -0.51 -5.22
CA LYS A 112 16.47 -1.79 -4.50
C LYS A 112 17.79 -2.16 -3.80
N LYS A 113 18.93 -1.66 -4.29
CA LYS A 113 20.27 -1.97 -3.77
C LYS A 113 20.90 -0.82 -2.99
N LYS A 114 20.52 0.43 -3.31
CA LYS A 114 21.13 1.64 -2.73
C LYS A 114 20.21 2.36 -1.72
N GLY A 115 18.99 1.88 -1.55
CA GLY A 115 17.99 2.47 -0.67
C GLY A 115 17.41 3.78 -1.22
N VAL A 116 17.03 4.67 -0.32
CA VAL A 116 16.39 5.95 -0.63
C VAL A 116 17.43 7.07 -0.63
N THR A 117 17.58 7.76 -1.76
CA THR A 117 18.40 8.97 -1.91
C THR A 117 17.51 10.19 -2.06
N ILE A 118 17.59 11.10 -1.09
CA ILE A 118 16.91 12.40 -1.08
C ILE A 118 17.93 13.46 -1.53
N LYS A 119 17.57 14.26 -2.53
CA LYS A 119 18.43 15.31 -3.09
C LYS A 119 17.84 16.67 -2.79
N ILE A 120 18.62 17.49 -2.10
CA ILE A 120 18.29 18.87 -1.73
C ILE A 120 19.44 19.79 -2.10
N SER A 121 19.22 21.10 -2.14
CA SER A 121 20.30 22.06 -2.36
C SER A 121 21.01 22.37 -1.04
N SER A 122 22.34 22.33 -1.00
CA SER A 122 23.13 22.73 0.17
C SER A 122 23.17 24.24 0.40
N ASP A 123 22.75 25.02 -0.61
CA ASP A 123 22.52 26.46 -0.50
C ASP A 123 21.06 26.81 -0.16
N SER A 124 20.27 25.80 0.18
CA SER A 124 18.88 25.98 0.57
C SER A 124 18.74 26.75 1.89
N LYS A 125 17.55 27.35 2.08
CA LYS A 125 17.23 28.09 3.30
C LYS A 125 17.40 27.23 4.55
N ALA A 126 16.99 25.96 4.51
CA ALA A 126 17.13 25.03 5.63
C ALA A 126 18.59 24.78 6.04
N VAL A 127 19.51 24.63 5.08
CA VAL A 127 20.93 24.41 5.38
C VAL A 127 21.63 25.72 5.81
N LYS A 128 21.24 26.86 5.23
CA LYS A 128 21.71 28.18 5.66
C LYS A 128 21.26 28.50 7.09
N ASP A 129 19.98 28.29 7.40
CA ASP A 129 19.42 28.48 8.73
C ASP A 129 20.09 27.55 9.75
N LEU A 130 20.37 26.29 9.39
CA LEU A 130 21.12 25.35 10.22
C LEU A 130 22.51 25.90 10.59
N LYS A 131 23.28 26.40 9.61
CA LYS A 131 24.60 27.01 9.86
C LYS A 131 24.51 28.26 10.74
N ALA A 132 23.41 28.99 10.66
CA ALA A 132 23.12 30.16 11.48
C ALA A 132 22.53 29.83 12.87
N GLY A 133 22.54 28.55 13.29
CA GLY A 133 22.03 28.13 14.60
C GLY A 133 20.51 28.03 14.69
N LYS A 134 19.79 28.02 13.56
CA LYS A 134 18.32 27.88 13.49
C LYS A 134 17.93 26.54 12.85
N PRO A 135 18.06 25.41 13.56
CA PRO A 135 17.97 24.07 12.96
C PRO A 135 16.55 23.59 12.67
N ALA A 136 15.49 24.30 13.11
CA ALA A 136 14.10 23.80 13.06
C ALA A 136 13.66 23.20 11.71
N LYS A 137 14.00 23.85 10.59
CA LYS A 137 13.67 23.34 9.24
C LYS A 137 14.46 22.08 8.88
N TRP A 138 15.71 22.02 9.31
CA TRP A 138 16.54 20.85 9.14
C TRP A 138 16.04 19.69 9.98
N ASP A 139 15.74 19.93 11.27
CA ASP A 139 15.24 18.93 12.20
C ASP A 139 13.90 18.35 11.75
N TYR A 140 13.03 19.17 11.15
CA TYR A 140 11.79 18.70 10.53
C TYR A 140 12.05 17.64 9.45
N LEU A 141 13.01 17.88 8.56
CA LEU A 141 13.39 16.93 7.51
C LEU A 141 14.01 15.66 8.12
N VAL A 142 14.88 15.82 9.12
CA VAL A 142 15.53 14.71 9.83
C VAL A 142 14.48 13.82 10.49
N ASN A 143 13.54 14.39 11.24
CA ASN A 143 12.51 13.65 11.98
C ASN A 143 11.58 12.92 11.02
N ARG A 144 11.04 13.59 9.99
CA ARG A 144 10.21 12.93 8.98
C ARG A 144 10.93 11.81 8.24
N SER A 145 12.20 12.02 7.89
CA SER A 145 13.01 10.98 7.23
C SER A 145 13.26 9.80 8.17
N ARG A 146 13.49 10.07 9.46
CA ARG A 146 13.69 9.05 10.50
C ARG A 146 12.45 8.19 10.69
N ASP A 147 11.30 8.82 10.88
CA ASP A 147 10.03 8.12 11.11
C ASP A 147 9.66 7.25 9.91
N ARG A 148 9.87 7.77 8.70
CA ARG A 148 9.57 7.01 7.48
C ARG A 148 10.56 5.87 7.23
N SER A 149 11.84 6.07 7.52
CA SER A 149 12.86 5.02 7.50
C SER A 149 12.53 3.89 8.48
N LYS A 150 12.10 4.22 9.71
CA LYS A 150 11.64 3.26 10.71
C LYS A 150 10.40 2.48 10.25
N ALA A 151 9.45 3.16 9.61
CA ALA A 151 8.27 2.51 9.05
C ALA A 151 8.65 1.53 7.92
N PHE A 152 9.59 1.90 7.06
CA PHE A 152 10.01 1.05 5.94
C PHE A 152 10.68 -0.24 6.41
N HIS A 153 11.46 -0.18 7.49
CA HIS A 153 12.05 -1.36 8.11
C HIS A 153 11.01 -2.40 8.57
N LYS A 154 9.82 -1.96 8.95
CA LYS A 154 8.73 -2.85 9.40
C LYS A 154 7.85 -3.38 8.27
N VAL A 155 7.77 -2.64 7.16
CA VAL A 155 6.77 -2.89 6.09
C VAL A 155 7.38 -3.62 4.89
N TYR A 156 8.62 -3.33 4.52
CA TYR A 156 9.24 -3.90 3.33
C TYR A 156 10.17 -5.06 3.71
N ALA A 157 10.08 -6.17 2.97
CA ALA A 157 10.98 -7.31 3.14
C ALA A 157 12.44 -6.96 2.81
N ASN A 158 12.68 -5.98 1.93
CA ASN A 158 14.01 -5.51 1.60
C ASN A 158 14.46 -4.40 2.59
N PRO A 159 15.46 -4.68 3.45
CA PRO A 159 15.95 -3.71 4.44
C PRO A 159 16.65 -2.50 3.81
N GLU A 160 17.11 -2.60 2.57
CA GLU A 160 17.75 -1.46 1.87
C GLU A 160 16.81 -0.27 1.73
N TYR A 161 15.49 -0.51 1.60
CA TYR A 161 14.54 0.59 1.52
C TYR A 161 14.47 1.40 2.81
N ALA A 162 14.84 0.84 3.96
CA ALA A 162 14.91 1.58 5.21
C ALA A 162 16.15 2.49 5.30
N LYS A 163 17.11 2.38 4.38
CA LYS A 163 18.32 3.21 4.35
C LYS A 163 18.06 4.49 3.58
N PHE A 164 18.09 5.61 4.28
CA PHE A 164 17.83 6.93 3.74
C PHE A 164 19.11 7.76 3.74
N LYS A 165 19.42 8.40 2.62
CA LYS A 165 20.58 9.27 2.46
C LYS A 165 20.16 10.60 1.87
N VAL A 166 20.48 11.70 2.55
CA VAL A 166 20.31 13.05 2.00
C VAL A 166 21.65 13.52 1.45
N VAL A 167 21.66 13.93 0.18
CA VAL A 167 22.85 14.44 -0.52
C VAL A 167 22.55 15.80 -1.15
N ASP A 168 23.62 16.54 -1.43
CA ASP A 168 23.51 17.73 -2.26
C ASP A 168 23.11 17.37 -3.70
N LYS A 169 22.26 18.21 -4.29
CA LYS A 169 21.73 18.02 -5.65
C LYS A 169 22.80 18.20 -6.72
N HIS A 170 23.73 19.11 -6.52
CA HIS A 170 24.82 19.46 -7.44
C HIS A 170 26.07 18.59 -7.18
N ASP A 171 26.33 18.23 -5.92
CA ASP A 171 27.41 17.33 -5.52
C ASP A 171 26.91 16.11 -4.71
N LYS A 172 26.80 14.97 -5.39
CA LYS A 172 26.37 13.71 -4.76
C LYS A 172 27.36 13.16 -3.73
N LYS A 173 28.62 13.60 -3.74
CA LYS A 173 29.64 13.18 -2.76
C LYS A 173 29.39 13.86 -1.41
N LYS A 174 28.80 15.06 -1.42
CA LYS A 174 28.44 15.81 -0.22
C LYS A 174 27.20 15.23 0.44
N VAL A 175 27.44 14.35 1.42
CA VAL A 175 26.38 13.76 2.25
C VAL A 175 26.03 14.69 3.40
N LEU A 176 24.73 14.92 3.59
CA LEU A 176 24.20 15.82 4.62
C LEU A 176 23.53 15.05 5.77
N LEU A 177 22.92 13.90 5.47
CA LEU A 177 22.25 13.04 6.45
C LEU A 177 22.32 11.58 6.00
N LYS A 178 22.53 10.66 6.93
CA LYS A 178 22.36 9.22 6.76
C LYS A 178 21.49 8.67 7.87
N ILE A 179 20.47 7.92 7.51
CA ILE A 179 19.57 7.22 8.42
C ILE A 179 19.47 5.77 7.99
N ASP A 180 19.54 4.86 8.94
CA ASP A 180 19.31 3.44 8.72
C ASP A 180 18.25 2.95 9.71
N SER A 181 17.11 2.51 9.17
CA SER A 181 16.04 1.89 9.96
C SER A 181 15.60 2.72 11.17
N GLY A 182 15.51 4.04 10.99
CA GLY A 182 15.15 5.00 12.05
C GLY A 182 16.31 5.46 12.93
N THR A 183 17.53 4.95 12.73
CA THR A 183 18.73 5.39 13.46
C THR A 183 19.51 6.41 12.62
N VAL A 184 19.77 7.59 13.17
CA VAL A 184 20.60 8.62 12.50
C VAL A 184 22.08 8.21 12.62
N LYS A 185 22.71 7.84 11.51
CA LYS A 185 24.12 7.43 11.45
C LYS A 185 25.09 8.59 11.21
N TYR A 186 24.60 9.64 10.56
CA TYR A 186 25.39 10.85 10.30
C TYR A 186 24.43 12.02 10.09
N ASN A 187 24.70 13.16 10.71
CA ASN A 187 23.94 14.39 10.50
C ASN A 187 24.90 15.60 10.45
N ILE A 188 24.80 16.40 9.39
CA ILE A 188 25.63 17.60 9.25
C ILE A 188 25.35 18.63 10.37
N ALA A 189 24.17 18.59 10.99
CA ALA A 189 23.84 19.43 12.14
C ALA A 189 24.79 19.23 13.32
N ASP A 190 25.33 18.03 13.50
CA ASP A 190 26.23 17.72 14.62
C ASP A 190 27.56 18.49 14.51
N LYS A 191 27.92 18.99 13.32
CA LYS A 191 29.07 19.89 13.14
C LYS A 191 28.84 21.32 13.63
N TYR A 192 27.58 21.70 13.80
CA TYR A 192 27.16 23.05 14.17
C TYR A 192 26.57 23.12 15.58
N LYS A 193 26.43 21.97 16.26
CA LYS A 193 26.15 21.92 17.69
C LYS A 193 27.42 22.34 18.42
N LYS A 194 27.46 23.59 18.88
CA LYS A 194 28.39 24.03 19.92
C LYS A 194 27.88 23.57 21.28
#